data_AF-A0A8J7G4Q8-F1
#
_entry.id   AF-A0A8J7G4Q8-F1
#
_cell.length_a   1.000
_cell.length_b   1.000
_cell.length_c   1.000
_cell.angle_alpha   90.00
_cell.angle_beta   90.00
_cell.angle_gamma   90.00
#
_symmetry.space_group_name_H-M   'P 1'
#
loop_
_entity.id
_entity.type
_entity.pdbx_description
1 polymer ?
#
loop_
_entity_poly.entity_id
_entity_poly.type
_entity_poly.pdbx_seq_one_letter_code
_entity_poly.pdbx_strand_id
1 'polypeptide(L)'
;MNDILTLSINELNMLARKHHWNDFIQFNQSWANESAPLLVLTVPGVEPSPLQRWLEQNLPEQSFRWQALQSEAGLEVLLAPKLLVVFACDRLISATEMDAVAKVCGNRPHGSNAFLFAHPERLSDAAALDQLDKRIWNLFSDLQGNWKLVNLNEFSCFLWSGTEPVPEWLQSRLTRDTDALLDLLKRPIDESFNLYRALSLLAIAEQRLAASDAADQVSASQDVERLIQSLAGAKRHLAEWLQEDAKLQEQRVQVWFDQLEGRLQRILEHNLAGSSINASSLTTELRQAVRDWEQQALIPFRQWPSQRQEQTLQSLKGIDWRRIHELVGEVFYPDQLIAIFKRENPLIVDYLHLDHLPQQHPILLDSMLLAEPLLLGLGTAMTTAIVTSLAGVPPLAVALAGLAAGAGMSVYRDQQRRSQMMQDVTAKMHQAIQDEYRKFSRVIQNYAAKTESSLRETLDQLAAKLSKVASSPSSYHECNDYQRVTELQQMLMNQMQGLPQK
;
A
#
# COMPACT_ATOMS: atom_id res chain seq x y z
N MET A 1 10.67 -23.26 35.09
CA MET A 1 11.62 -22.35 34.41
C MET A 1 11.73 -22.65 32.91
N ASN A 2 11.76 -23.93 32.51
CA ASN A 2 11.88 -24.36 31.10
C ASN A 2 10.76 -23.89 30.15
N ASP A 3 9.52 -23.69 30.59
CA ASP A 3 8.40 -23.44 29.67
C ASP A 3 8.46 -22.07 28.98
N ILE A 4 8.84 -21.01 29.71
CA ILE A 4 8.92 -19.64 29.16
C ILE A 4 10.14 -19.47 28.25
N LEU A 5 11.28 -20.08 28.62
CA LEU A 5 12.45 -20.16 27.75
C LEU A 5 12.13 -20.89 26.45
N THR A 6 11.53 -22.08 26.56
CA THR A 6 11.15 -22.90 25.39
C THR A 6 10.16 -22.16 24.49
N LEU A 7 9.16 -21.49 25.08
CA LEU A 7 8.21 -20.63 24.36
C LEU A 7 8.94 -19.50 23.62
N SER A 8 9.81 -18.76 24.31
CA SER A 8 10.54 -17.61 23.75
C SER A 8 11.41 -18.01 22.57
N ILE A 9 12.14 -19.13 22.66
CA ILE A 9 12.93 -19.63 21.54
C ILE A 9 12.04 -20.13 20.38
N ASN A 10 10.95 -20.84 20.66
CA ASN A 10 10.06 -21.30 19.60
C ASN A 10 9.44 -20.13 18.82
N GLU A 11 8.99 -19.09 19.52
CA GLU A 11 8.46 -17.86 18.92
C GLU A 11 9.55 -17.14 18.08
N LEU A 12 10.77 -17.01 18.62
CA LEU A 12 11.90 -16.46 17.88
C LEU A 12 12.24 -17.27 16.61
N ASN A 13 12.17 -18.59 16.66
CA ASN A 13 12.38 -19.44 15.49
C ASN A 13 11.26 -19.28 14.44
N MET A 14 10.01 -19.08 14.87
CA MET A 14 8.91 -18.79 13.96
C MET A 14 9.09 -17.42 13.29
N LEU A 15 9.45 -16.39 14.07
CA LEU A 15 9.76 -15.05 13.56
C LEU A 15 10.94 -15.07 12.58
N ALA A 16 12.05 -15.71 12.95
CA ALA A 16 13.21 -15.83 12.08
C ALA A 16 12.90 -16.56 10.77
N ARG A 17 12.03 -17.57 10.79
CA ARG A 17 11.54 -18.24 9.56
C ARG A 17 10.68 -17.34 8.71
N LYS A 18 9.76 -16.58 9.34
CA LYS A 18 8.87 -15.63 8.66
C LYS A 18 9.67 -14.54 7.92
N HIS A 19 10.75 -14.04 8.53
CA HIS A 19 11.60 -12.99 7.98
C HIS A 19 12.88 -13.50 7.28
N HIS A 20 12.99 -14.82 7.04
CA HIS A 20 14.11 -15.45 6.34
C HIS A 20 15.51 -15.19 6.94
N TRP A 21 15.61 -15.03 8.26
CA TRP A 21 16.87 -14.87 8.98
C TRP A 21 17.58 -16.22 9.16
N ASN A 22 18.07 -16.77 8.04
CA ASN A 22 18.62 -18.13 7.99
C ASN A 22 19.84 -18.33 8.89
N ASP A 23 20.68 -17.30 9.03
CA ASP A 23 21.82 -17.28 9.95
C ASP A 23 21.36 -17.39 11.41
N PHE A 24 20.34 -16.62 11.80
CA PHE A 24 19.73 -16.67 13.13
C PHE A 24 19.15 -18.06 13.45
N ILE A 25 18.46 -18.68 12.48
CA ILE A 25 17.93 -20.04 12.63
C ILE A 25 19.04 -21.06 12.79
N GLN A 26 20.09 -21.01 11.96
CA GLN A 26 21.23 -21.93 12.05
C GLN A 26 21.93 -21.82 13.40
N PHE A 27 22.15 -20.59 13.89
CA PHE A 27 22.73 -20.36 15.22
C PHE A 27 21.83 -20.89 16.35
N ASN A 28 20.52 -20.70 16.24
CA ASN A 28 19.60 -21.20 17.25
C ASN A 28 19.43 -22.73 17.21
N GLN A 29 19.63 -23.37 16.06
CA GLN A 29 19.64 -24.83 15.95
C GLN A 29 20.91 -25.46 16.52
N SER A 30 22.07 -24.79 16.39
CA SER A 30 23.30 -25.23 17.07
C SER A 30 23.19 -25.19 18.61
N TRP A 31 22.18 -24.50 19.15
CA TRP A 31 21.85 -24.49 20.58
C TRP A 31 21.39 -25.85 21.10
N ALA A 32 20.54 -26.55 20.34
CA ALA A 32 19.84 -27.74 20.80
C ALA A 32 20.76 -28.97 20.89
N ASN A 33 21.95 -28.90 20.28
CA ASN A 33 22.87 -30.01 20.18
C ASN A 33 23.94 -30.02 21.29
N GLU A 34 23.88 -29.11 22.27
CA GLU A 34 24.74 -28.98 23.48
C GLU A 34 26.26 -28.87 23.27
N SER A 35 26.76 -29.04 22.04
CA SER A 35 28.20 -29.07 21.71
C SER A 35 28.71 -27.72 21.18
N ALA A 36 28.35 -26.64 21.86
CA ALA A 36 28.76 -25.30 21.45
C ALA A 36 30.24 -25.03 21.80
N PRO A 37 31.01 -24.44 20.88
CA PRO A 37 32.46 -24.27 21.06
C PRO A 37 32.80 -23.27 22.17
N LEU A 38 33.97 -23.47 22.79
CA LEU A 38 34.64 -22.44 23.57
C LEU A 38 35.20 -21.42 22.58
N LEU A 39 34.79 -20.16 22.73
CA LEU A 39 35.28 -19.09 21.87
C LEU A 39 36.47 -18.41 22.54
N VAL A 40 37.63 -18.44 21.87
CA VAL A 40 38.87 -17.82 22.32
C VAL A 40 39.08 -16.53 21.54
N LEU A 41 39.05 -15.41 22.27
CA LEU A 41 39.21 -14.05 21.77
C LEU A 41 40.65 -13.60 22.01
N THR A 42 41.44 -13.51 20.96
CA THR A 42 42.84 -13.09 21.08
C THR A 42 42.99 -11.61 20.76
N VAL A 43 43.75 -10.91 21.59
CA VAL A 43 44.21 -9.56 21.26
C VAL A 43 45.47 -9.62 20.38
N PRO A 44 45.82 -8.54 19.66
CA PRO A 44 47.06 -8.48 18.89
C PRO A 44 48.29 -8.80 19.76
N GLY A 45 49.24 -9.55 19.18
CA GLY A 45 50.51 -9.92 19.82
C GLY A 45 50.50 -11.23 20.61
N VAL A 46 49.36 -11.92 20.72
CA VAL A 46 49.28 -13.27 21.31
C VAL A 46 49.42 -14.33 20.23
N GLU A 47 50.39 -15.23 20.36
CA GLU A 47 50.52 -16.39 19.47
C GLU A 47 49.54 -17.50 19.93
N PRO A 48 48.58 -17.92 19.08
CA PRO A 48 47.54 -18.85 19.50
C PRO A 48 48.03 -20.30 19.63
N SER A 49 49.04 -20.71 18.85
CA SER A 49 49.39 -22.13 18.69
C SER A 49 49.82 -22.86 19.98
N PRO A 50 50.60 -22.27 20.91
CA PRO A 50 50.94 -22.92 22.18
C PRO A 50 49.72 -23.12 23.07
N LEU A 51 48.88 -22.09 23.21
CA LEU A 51 47.67 -22.14 24.03
C LEU A 51 46.64 -23.10 23.44
N GLN A 52 46.52 -23.12 22.11
CA GLN A 52 45.63 -24.04 21.41
C GLN A 52 45.97 -25.50 21.71
N ARG A 53 47.23 -25.88 21.57
CA ARG A 53 47.68 -27.25 21.89
C ARG A 53 47.40 -27.60 23.34
N TRP A 54 47.64 -26.67 24.26
CA TRP A 54 47.39 -26.88 25.68
C TRP A 54 45.90 -27.06 25.99
N LEU A 55 45.02 -26.24 25.40
CA LEU A 55 43.57 -26.36 25.55
C LEU A 55 43.05 -27.69 24.99
N GLU A 56 43.49 -28.07 23.79
CA GLU A 56 43.10 -29.33 23.14
C GLU A 56 43.52 -30.57 23.95
N GLN A 57 44.67 -30.51 24.62
CA GLN A 57 45.15 -31.60 25.49
C GLN A 57 44.34 -31.72 26.78
N ASN A 58 43.93 -30.61 27.39
CA ASN A 58 43.28 -30.60 28.70
C ASN A 58 41.75 -30.61 28.65
N LEU A 59 41.17 -30.29 27.49
CA LEU A 59 39.74 -30.25 27.20
C LEU A 59 39.44 -30.97 25.86
N PRO A 60 39.75 -32.27 25.73
CA PRO A 60 39.68 -32.99 24.45
C PRO A 60 38.26 -33.14 23.89
N GLU A 61 37.23 -33.03 24.74
CA GLU A 61 35.82 -33.11 24.35
C GLU A 61 35.26 -31.76 23.88
N GLN A 62 36.01 -30.67 24.09
CA GLN A 62 35.57 -29.32 23.78
C GLN A 62 36.01 -28.94 22.35
N SER A 63 35.09 -28.34 21.58
CA SER A 63 35.46 -27.67 20.34
C SER A 63 35.89 -26.24 20.60
N PHE A 64 36.88 -25.75 19.83
CA PHE A 64 37.43 -24.40 19.98
C PHE A 64 37.20 -23.58 18.73
N ARG A 65 36.86 -22.30 18.92
CA ARG A 65 36.83 -21.30 17.85
C ARG A 65 37.74 -20.15 18.24
N TRP A 66 38.64 -19.78 17.34
CA TRP A 66 39.63 -18.73 17.56
C TRP A 66 39.28 -17.52 16.72
N GLN A 67 39.20 -16.36 17.35
CA GLN A 67 38.94 -15.10 16.64
C GLN A 67 39.67 -13.94 17.32
N ALA A 68 39.95 -12.89 16.55
CA ALA A 68 40.47 -11.66 17.10
C ALA A 68 39.40 -10.96 17.97
N LEU A 69 39.80 -10.32 19.05
CA LEU A 69 38.92 -9.43 19.81
C LEU A 69 38.58 -8.20 18.95
N GLN A 70 37.30 -8.03 18.65
CA GLN A 70 36.77 -6.89 17.90
C GLN A 70 35.77 -6.10 18.75
N SER A 71 35.62 -4.82 18.46
CA SER A 71 34.69 -3.92 19.16
C SER A 71 33.22 -4.20 18.85
N GLU A 72 32.92 -4.99 17.82
CA GLU A 72 31.57 -5.42 17.46
C GLU A 72 31.40 -6.90 17.83
N ALA A 73 30.39 -7.17 18.67
CA ALA A 73 30.08 -8.53 19.08
C ALA A 73 29.21 -9.21 18.01
N GLY A 74 29.82 -10.09 17.21
CA GLY A 74 29.06 -10.95 16.30
C GLY A 74 28.11 -11.90 17.06
N LEU A 75 27.10 -12.43 16.36
CA LEU A 75 26.13 -13.41 16.88
C LEU A 75 26.82 -14.59 17.59
N GLU A 76 27.93 -15.08 17.03
CA GLU A 76 28.75 -16.15 17.62
C GLU A 76 29.23 -15.81 19.03
N VAL A 77 29.65 -14.57 19.25
CA VAL A 77 30.22 -14.10 20.52
C VAL A 77 29.16 -13.96 21.59
N LEU A 78 28.02 -13.38 21.22
CA LEU A 78 26.90 -13.16 22.14
C LEU A 78 26.31 -14.48 22.63
N LEU A 79 26.30 -15.50 21.78
CA LEU A 79 25.65 -16.79 22.05
C LEU A 79 26.62 -17.89 22.51
N ALA A 80 27.94 -17.66 22.37
CA ALA A 80 28.95 -18.60 22.82
C ALA A 80 28.80 -18.86 24.33
N PRO A 81 28.73 -20.12 24.78
CA PRO A 81 28.50 -20.43 26.18
C PRO A 81 29.62 -19.96 27.11
N LYS A 82 30.87 -20.10 26.66
CA LYS A 82 32.05 -19.59 27.34
C LYS A 82 32.92 -18.77 26.41
N LEU A 83 33.48 -17.70 26.95
CA LEU A 83 34.47 -16.85 26.30
C LEU A 83 35.79 -16.90 27.06
N LEU A 84 36.90 -17.03 26.34
CA LEU A 84 38.24 -16.87 26.89
C LEU A 84 38.92 -15.70 26.17
N VAL A 85 39.12 -14.58 26.85
CA VAL A 85 39.83 -13.43 26.29
C VAL A 85 41.29 -13.51 26.68
N VAL A 86 42.19 -13.52 25.70
CA VAL A 86 43.63 -13.72 25.94
C VAL A 86 44.38 -12.42 25.68
N PHE A 87 45.18 -11.99 26.66
CA PHE A 87 46.08 -10.84 26.64
C PHE A 87 47.54 -11.27 26.73
N ALA A 88 48.46 -10.44 26.27
CA ALA A 88 49.89 -10.61 26.54
C ALA A 88 50.30 -9.79 27.78
N CYS A 89 51.03 -10.39 28.72
CA CYS A 89 51.46 -9.73 29.98
C CYS A 89 52.45 -8.58 29.75
N ASP A 90 53.21 -8.62 28.66
CA ASP A 90 54.33 -7.73 28.36
C ASP A 90 53.92 -6.43 27.67
N ARG A 91 52.62 -6.19 27.49
CA ARG A 91 52.10 -4.98 26.86
C ARG A 91 51.00 -4.31 27.65
N LEU A 92 50.80 -3.03 27.35
CA LEU A 92 49.65 -2.28 27.85
C LEU A 92 48.39 -2.70 27.09
N ILE A 93 47.30 -2.86 27.83
CA ILE A 93 45.96 -3.04 27.26
C ILE A 93 45.49 -1.67 26.78
N SER A 94 45.08 -1.57 25.53
CA SER A 94 44.62 -0.32 24.94
C SER A 94 43.18 -0.01 25.37
N ALA A 95 42.78 1.28 25.28
CA ALA A 95 41.40 1.67 25.54
C ALA A 95 40.41 0.96 24.60
N THR A 96 40.77 0.75 23.33
CA THR A 96 39.92 0.07 22.35
C THR A 96 39.70 -1.41 22.70
N GLU A 97 40.70 -2.07 23.28
CA GLU A 97 40.60 -3.45 23.75
C GLU A 97 39.68 -3.54 24.97
N MET A 98 39.78 -2.58 25.88
CA MET A 98 38.88 -2.48 27.03
C MET A 98 37.43 -2.21 26.62
N ASP A 99 37.21 -1.32 25.64
CA ASP A 99 35.86 -1.07 25.11
C ASP A 99 35.28 -2.33 24.46
N ALA A 100 36.10 -3.12 23.74
CA ALA A 100 35.69 -4.39 23.16
C ALA A 100 35.34 -5.42 24.25
N VAL A 101 36.16 -5.53 25.31
CA VAL A 101 35.87 -6.39 26.47
C VAL A 101 34.56 -5.98 27.13
N ALA A 102 34.35 -4.69 27.40
CA ALA A 102 33.15 -4.20 28.06
C ALA A 102 31.88 -4.55 27.25
N LYS A 103 31.92 -4.38 25.92
CA LYS A 103 30.81 -4.71 25.03
C LYS A 103 30.52 -6.21 24.97
N VAL A 104 31.56 -7.04 24.92
CA VAL A 104 31.42 -8.49 24.75
C VAL A 104 31.11 -9.21 26.06
N CYS A 105 31.73 -8.78 27.16
CA CYS A 105 31.71 -9.47 28.44
C CYS A 105 30.86 -8.79 29.52
N GLY A 106 30.59 -7.48 29.41
CA GLY A 106 30.05 -6.68 30.52
C GLY A 106 28.70 -7.15 31.07
N ASN A 107 27.80 -7.64 30.20
CA ASN A 107 26.47 -8.08 30.58
C ASN A 107 26.35 -9.60 30.76
N ARG A 108 27.46 -10.34 30.63
CA ARG A 108 27.45 -11.79 30.72
C ARG A 108 27.42 -12.26 32.17
N PRO A 109 26.73 -13.36 32.49
CA PRO A 109 26.72 -13.89 33.86
C PRO A 109 28.09 -14.44 34.27
N HIS A 110 28.38 -14.39 35.57
CA HIS A 110 29.61 -14.90 36.16
C HIS A 110 29.86 -16.37 35.77
N GLY A 111 31.12 -16.71 35.48
CA GLY A 111 31.53 -18.04 35.04
C GLY A 111 31.32 -18.33 33.55
N SER A 112 30.77 -17.40 32.78
CA SER A 112 30.62 -17.53 31.31
C SER A 112 31.73 -16.84 30.51
N ASN A 113 32.67 -16.18 31.18
CA ASN A 113 33.83 -15.53 30.57
C ASN A 113 35.06 -15.63 31.50
N ALA A 114 36.25 -15.68 30.90
CA ALA A 114 37.52 -15.65 31.60
C ALA A 114 38.54 -14.78 30.83
N PHE A 115 39.47 -14.18 31.57
CA PHE A 115 40.55 -13.34 31.08
C PHE A 115 41.88 -14.03 31.36
N LEU A 116 42.62 -14.35 30.30
CA LEU A 116 43.89 -15.05 30.38
C LEU A 116 45.02 -14.10 30.02
N PHE A 117 46.04 -14.02 30.86
CA PHE A 117 47.23 -13.24 30.62
C PHE A 117 48.39 -14.19 30.29
N ALA A 118 48.70 -14.27 29.01
CA ALA A 118 49.75 -15.11 28.44
C ALA A 118 51.12 -14.45 28.56
N HIS A 119 52.16 -15.28 28.52
CA HIS A 119 53.57 -14.88 28.61
C HIS A 119 54.01 -14.19 29.91
N PRO A 120 53.56 -14.63 31.10
CA PRO A 120 54.01 -14.04 32.36
C PRO A 120 55.51 -14.22 32.60
N GLU A 121 56.16 -15.19 31.96
CA GLU A 121 57.61 -15.37 31.98
C GLU A 121 58.40 -14.18 31.42
N ARG A 122 57.77 -13.30 30.64
CA ARG A 122 58.40 -12.08 30.11
C ARG A 122 58.47 -10.94 31.13
N LEU A 123 57.79 -11.09 32.28
CA LEU A 123 57.89 -10.14 33.38
C LEU A 123 59.27 -10.24 34.04
N SER A 124 59.88 -9.10 34.35
CA SER A 124 61.24 -9.04 34.88
C SER A 124 61.39 -9.67 36.26
N ASP A 125 60.37 -9.52 37.11
CA ASP A 125 60.42 -9.86 38.53
C ASP A 125 59.01 -9.86 39.16
N ALA A 126 58.94 -10.21 40.45
CA ALA A 126 57.72 -10.17 41.24
C ALA A 126 57.11 -8.76 41.36
N ALA A 127 57.94 -7.71 41.29
CA ALA A 127 57.45 -6.33 41.33
C ALA A 127 56.69 -5.96 40.04
N ALA A 128 57.12 -6.46 38.88
CA ALA A 128 56.38 -6.31 37.63
C ALA A 128 55.04 -7.06 37.66
N LEU A 129 54.98 -8.24 38.28
CA LEU A 129 53.72 -8.96 38.51
C LEU A 129 52.76 -8.16 39.40
N ASP A 130 53.23 -7.60 40.51
CA ASP A 130 52.42 -6.72 41.37
C ASP A 130 51.84 -5.52 40.60
N GLN A 131 52.60 -4.95 39.68
CA GLN A 131 52.13 -3.86 38.82
C GLN A 131 51.07 -4.33 37.83
N LEU A 132 51.22 -5.53 37.25
CA LEU A 132 50.22 -6.13 36.38
C LEU A 132 48.92 -6.39 37.15
N ASP A 133 48.99 -7.01 38.33
CA ASP A 133 47.82 -7.28 39.18
C ASP A 133 47.07 -5.98 39.53
N LYS A 134 47.80 -4.92 39.90
CA LYS A 134 47.21 -3.60 40.14
C LYS A 134 46.57 -3.00 38.89
N ARG A 135 47.15 -3.20 37.71
CA ARG A 135 46.57 -2.73 36.44
C ARG A 135 45.28 -3.49 36.13
N ILE A 136 45.29 -4.82 36.23
CA ILE A 136 44.10 -5.67 36.03
C ILE A 136 42.99 -5.22 36.98
N TRP A 137 43.28 -5.04 38.26
CA TRP A 137 42.34 -4.54 39.25
C TRP A 137 41.70 -3.20 38.83
N ASN A 138 42.53 -2.23 38.42
CA ASN A 138 42.05 -0.91 38.01
C ASN A 138 41.22 -0.93 36.71
N LEU A 139 41.34 -1.98 35.90
CA LEU A 139 40.54 -2.11 34.68
C LEU A 139 39.10 -2.55 34.97
N PHE A 140 38.85 -3.17 36.13
CA PHE A 140 37.53 -3.57 36.61
C PHE A 140 37.04 -2.63 37.72
N SER A 141 37.35 -1.33 37.59
CA SER A 141 37.34 -0.24 38.59
C SER A 141 36.09 -0.01 39.45
N ASP A 142 35.02 -0.77 39.28
CA ASP A 142 33.85 -0.71 40.16
C ASP A 142 34.08 -1.42 41.51
N LEU A 143 35.22 -2.10 41.67
CA LEU A 143 35.59 -2.82 42.89
C LEU A 143 36.22 -1.87 43.92
N GLN A 144 35.46 -1.49 44.94
CA GLN A 144 35.99 -0.74 46.09
C GLN A 144 36.83 -1.68 46.99
N GLY A 145 38.10 -1.35 47.24
CA GLY A 145 38.93 -2.13 48.18
C GLY A 145 40.43 -2.04 47.97
N ASN A 146 41.17 -2.81 48.78
CA ASN A 146 42.62 -2.95 48.66
C ASN A 146 42.96 -4.12 47.73
N TRP A 147 43.42 -3.82 46.52
CA TRP A 147 43.80 -4.80 45.49
C TRP A 147 44.74 -5.91 45.98
N LYS A 148 45.58 -5.64 47.00
CA LYS A 148 46.52 -6.63 47.57
C LYS A 148 45.84 -7.77 48.32
N LEU A 149 44.60 -7.60 48.73
CA LEU A 149 43.85 -8.62 49.49
C LEU A 149 42.92 -9.44 48.59
N VAL A 150 42.91 -9.14 47.29
CA VAL A 150 41.91 -9.66 46.37
C VAL A 150 42.51 -10.73 45.47
N ASN A 151 41.87 -11.90 45.45
CA ASN A 151 42.24 -12.97 44.55
C ASN A 151 41.65 -12.71 43.17
N LEU A 152 42.48 -12.35 42.19
CA LEU A 152 42.04 -12.07 40.81
C LEU A 152 41.33 -13.25 40.13
N ASN A 153 41.51 -14.48 40.62
CA ASN A 153 40.80 -15.66 40.13
C ASN A 153 39.28 -15.55 40.40
N GLU A 154 38.86 -14.83 41.44
CA GLU A 154 37.43 -14.55 41.74
C GLU A 154 36.81 -13.67 40.65
N PHE A 155 37.63 -12.89 39.94
CA PHE A 155 37.25 -12.06 38.81
C PHE A 155 37.54 -12.75 37.46
N SER A 156 37.75 -14.07 37.50
CA SER A 156 38.05 -14.89 36.32
C SER A 156 39.29 -14.42 35.54
N CYS A 157 40.28 -13.83 36.23
CA CYS A 157 41.54 -13.38 35.65
C CYS A 157 42.68 -14.34 36.04
N PHE A 158 43.36 -14.92 35.04
CA PHE A 158 44.33 -16.01 35.22
C PHE A 158 45.63 -15.74 34.47
N LEU A 159 46.76 -16.22 35.01
CA LEU A 159 48.03 -16.28 34.29
C LEU A 159 48.25 -17.64 33.64
N TRP A 160 48.87 -17.65 32.46
CA TRP A 160 49.25 -18.89 31.79
C TRP A 160 50.56 -18.76 31.01
N SER A 161 51.42 -19.77 31.10
CA SER A 161 52.66 -19.85 30.35
C SER A 161 52.71 -21.12 29.50
N GLY A 162 53.11 -20.97 28.23
CA GLY A 162 53.32 -22.07 27.31
C GLY A 162 54.79 -22.49 27.17
N THR A 163 55.67 -21.91 27.98
CA THR A 163 57.13 -22.11 27.89
C THR A 163 57.66 -22.68 29.20
N GLU A 164 58.52 -23.69 29.08
CA GLU A 164 59.33 -24.18 30.20
C GLU A 164 60.81 -23.98 29.87
N PRO A 165 61.68 -23.69 30.86
CA PRO A 165 61.37 -23.53 32.29
C PRO A 165 60.80 -22.15 32.64
N VAL A 166 59.91 -22.11 33.65
CA VAL A 166 59.37 -20.87 34.24
C VAL A 166 60.13 -20.48 35.52
N PRO A 167 60.31 -19.18 35.80
CA PRO A 167 60.95 -18.71 37.03
C PRO A 167 60.30 -19.27 38.30
N GLU A 168 61.09 -19.66 39.30
CA GLU A 168 60.60 -20.27 40.55
C GLU A 168 59.55 -19.40 41.27
N TRP A 169 59.73 -18.08 41.23
CA TRP A 169 58.80 -17.12 41.85
C TRP A 169 57.41 -17.08 41.19
N LEU A 170 57.25 -17.58 39.96
CA LEU A 170 55.97 -17.67 39.24
C LEU A 170 55.28 -19.02 39.37
N GLN A 171 56.01 -20.09 39.69
CA GLN A 171 55.51 -21.46 39.57
C GLN A 171 54.23 -21.70 40.38
N SER A 172 54.23 -21.31 41.67
CA SER A 172 53.06 -21.51 42.54
C SER A 172 51.82 -20.75 42.05
N ARG A 173 52.01 -19.54 41.53
CA ARG A 173 50.93 -18.72 40.97
C ARG A 173 50.38 -19.32 39.69
N LEU A 174 51.26 -19.74 38.78
CA LEU A 174 50.90 -20.36 37.51
C LEU A 174 50.11 -21.65 37.71
N THR A 175 50.55 -22.54 38.59
CA THR A 175 49.82 -23.79 38.88
C THR A 175 48.40 -23.49 39.37
N ARG A 176 48.28 -22.60 40.38
CA ARG A 176 46.98 -22.23 40.95
C ARG A 176 46.02 -21.63 39.91
N ASP A 177 46.52 -20.71 39.08
CA ASP A 177 45.69 -20.03 38.09
C ASP A 177 45.32 -20.95 36.92
N THR A 178 46.22 -21.84 36.53
CA THR A 178 45.97 -22.85 35.49
C THR A 178 44.91 -23.86 35.93
N ASP A 179 45.01 -24.36 37.17
CA ASP A 179 44.01 -25.28 37.74
C ASP A 179 42.65 -24.61 37.86
N ALA A 180 42.61 -23.37 38.34
CA ALA A 180 41.38 -22.60 38.48
C ALA A 180 40.73 -22.27 37.12
N LEU A 181 41.54 -21.95 36.09
CA LEU A 181 41.06 -21.77 34.73
C LEU A 181 40.45 -23.07 34.18
N LEU A 182 41.12 -24.21 34.36
CA LEU A 182 40.61 -25.50 33.89
C LEU A 182 39.31 -25.88 34.59
N ASP A 183 39.20 -25.67 35.91
CA ASP A 183 37.97 -25.89 36.66
C ASP A 183 36.83 -25.02 36.12
N LEU A 184 37.09 -23.72 35.94
CA LEU A 184 36.12 -22.78 35.36
C LEU A 184 35.69 -23.22 33.96
N LEU A 185 36.61 -23.62 33.09
CA LEU A 185 36.33 -24.05 31.71
C LEU A 185 35.59 -25.40 31.65
N LYS A 186 35.76 -26.29 32.63
CA LYS A 186 35.03 -27.58 32.71
C LYS A 186 33.65 -27.46 33.35
N ARG A 187 33.43 -26.45 34.20
CA ARG A 187 32.17 -26.28 34.93
C ARG A 187 30.96 -26.16 33.97
N PRO A 188 29.85 -26.89 34.18
CA PRO A 188 28.65 -26.66 33.39
C PRO A 188 28.15 -25.23 33.57
N ILE A 189 27.52 -24.71 32.54
CA ILE A 189 26.99 -23.35 32.56
C ILE A 189 25.67 -23.34 33.31
N ASP A 190 25.49 -22.28 34.09
CA ASP A 190 24.29 -22.07 34.89
C ASP A 190 23.09 -21.61 34.02
N GLU A 191 21.88 -21.80 34.54
CA GLU A 191 20.63 -21.40 33.92
C GLU A 191 20.55 -19.89 33.66
N SER A 192 21.26 -19.08 34.45
CA SER A 192 21.41 -17.62 34.24
C SER A 192 21.95 -17.27 32.85
N PHE A 193 22.82 -18.09 32.28
CA PHE A 193 23.30 -17.90 30.91
C PHE A 193 22.25 -18.20 29.86
N ASN A 194 21.40 -19.21 30.07
CA ASN A 194 20.31 -19.51 29.14
C ASN A 194 19.32 -18.33 29.06
N LEU A 195 19.07 -17.66 30.19
CA LEU A 195 18.26 -16.42 30.23
C LEU A 195 18.97 -15.26 29.51
N TYR A 196 20.24 -15.00 29.81
CA TYR A 196 21.04 -13.99 29.12
C TYR A 196 21.03 -14.19 27.60
N ARG A 197 21.18 -15.44 27.17
CA ARG A 197 21.17 -15.84 25.77
C ARG A 197 19.82 -15.57 25.10
N ALA A 198 18.71 -15.94 25.75
CA ALA A 198 17.36 -15.69 25.23
C ALA A 198 17.08 -14.18 25.09
N LEU A 199 17.48 -13.38 26.08
CA LEU A 199 17.38 -11.92 26.01
C LEU A 199 18.23 -11.32 24.89
N SER A 200 19.46 -11.82 24.72
CA SER A 200 20.34 -11.40 23.62
C SER A 200 19.73 -11.70 22.25
N LEU A 201 19.12 -12.88 22.08
CA LEU A 201 18.41 -13.25 20.86
C LEU A 201 17.19 -12.35 20.58
N LEU A 202 16.42 -12.01 21.61
CA LEU A 202 15.29 -11.08 21.49
C LEU A 202 15.75 -9.68 21.10
N ALA A 203 16.83 -9.17 21.71
CA ALA A 203 17.39 -7.86 21.35
C ALA A 203 17.87 -7.82 19.89
N ILE A 204 18.48 -8.91 19.39
CA ILE A 204 18.90 -9.02 17.99
C ILE A 204 17.68 -9.10 17.06
N ALA A 205 16.65 -9.85 17.44
CA ALA A 205 15.41 -9.91 16.68
C ALA A 205 14.75 -8.53 16.57
N GLU A 206 14.69 -7.79 17.67
CA GLU A 206 14.17 -6.42 17.70
C GLU A 206 14.95 -5.48 16.77
N GLN A 207 16.29 -5.51 16.82
CA GLN A 207 17.14 -4.73 15.91
C GLN A 207 16.91 -5.09 14.44
N ARG A 208 16.70 -6.37 14.14
CA ARG A 208 16.43 -6.84 12.77
C ARG A 208 15.02 -6.49 12.30
N LEU A 209 14.01 -6.52 13.17
CA LEU A 209 12.67 -6.01 12.86
C LEU A 209 12.75 -4.52 12.52
N ALA A 210 13.38 -3.71 13.37
CA ALA A 210 13.54 -2.28 13.13
C ALA A 210 14.29 -1.98 11.81
N ALA A 211 15.28 -2.80 11.45
CA ALA A 211 16.00 -2.69 10.18
C ALA A 211 15.16 -3.16 8.96
N SER A 212 14.32 -4.18 9.12
CA SER A 212 13.38 -4.66 8.09
C SER A 212 12.29 -3.62 7.84
N ASP A 213 11.72 -3.05 8.90
CA ASP A 213 10.67 -2.03 8.84
C ASP A 213 11.18 -0.77 8.13
N ALA A 214 12.44 -0.38 8.32
CA ALA A 214 13.05 0.75 7.62
C ALA A 214 13.20 0.51 6.10
N ALA A 215 13.44 -0.73 5.65
CA ALA A 215 13.55 -1.08 4.24
C ALA A 215 12.17 -1.28 3.58
N ASP A 216 11.22 -1.85 4.32
CA ASP A 216 9.84 -2.06 3.87
C ASP A 216 9.05 -0.74 3.81
N GLN A 217 9.31 0.22 4.71
CA GLN A 217 8.71 1.56 4.67
C GLN A 217 9.11 2.38 3.43
N VAL A 218 10.37 2.27 2.98
CA VAL A 218 10.84 2.97 1.77
C VAL A 218 10.20 2.36 0.51
N SER A 219 10.05 1.04 0.47
CA SER A 219 9.41 0.34 -0.65
C SER A 219 7.90 0.57 -0.70
N ALA A 220 7.21 0.54 0.45
CA ALA A 220 5.78 0.83 0.55
C ALA A 220 5.45 2.29 0.20
N SER A 221 6.30 3.25 0.59
CA SER A 221 6.13 4.66 0.22
C SER A 221 6.27 4.89 -1.29
N GLN A 222 7.27 4.28 -1.93
CA GLN A 222 7.46 4.35 -3.39
C GLN A 222 6.34 3.64 -4.17
N ASP A 223 5.84 2.51 -3.66
CA ASP A 223 4.72 1.80 -4.29
C ASP A 223 3.40 2.56 -4.14
N VAL A 224 3.13 3.18 -2.97
CA VAL A 224 1.95 4.04 -2.79
C VAL A 224 2.06 5.30 -3.66
N GLU A 225 3.24 5.90 -3.80
CA GLU A 225 3.46 7.04 -4.68
C GLU A 225 3.24 6.66 -6.16
N ARG A 226 3.71 5.49 -6.61
CA ARG A 226 3.41 4.95 -7.96
C ARG A 226 1.93 4.69 -8.17
N LEU A 227 1.22 4.18 -7.17
CA LEU A 227 -0.22 3.97 -7.22
C LEU A 227 -0.98 5.31 -7.29
N ILE A 228 -0.58 6.32 -6.52
CA ILE A 228 -1.14 7.68 -6.58
C ILE A 228 -0.88 8.32 -7.95
N GLN A 229 0.33 8.18 -8.50
CA GLN A 229 0.66 8.68 -9.83
C GLN A 229 -0.14 7.96 -10.93
N SER A 230 -0.30 6.64 -10.83
CA SER A 230 -1.11 5.84 -11.77
C SER A 230 -2.60 6.23 -11.69
N LEU A 231 -3.12 6.45 -10.48
CA LEU A 231 -4.48 6.92 -10.24
C LEU A 231 -4.68 8.35 -10.79
N ALA A 232 -3.72 9.24 -10.60
CA ALA A 232 -3.75 10.59 -11.15
C ALA A 232 -3.69 10.60 -12.68
N GLY A 233 -2.91 9.70 -13.28
CA GLY A 233 -2.87 9.48 -14.73
C GLY A 233 -4.21 8.99 -15.28
N ALA A 234 -4.78 7.96 -14.67
CA ALA A 234 -6.10 7.44 -15.04
C ALA A 234 -7.21 8.49 -14.87
N LYS A 235 -7.15 9.31 -13.80
CA LYS A 235 -8.08 10.41 -13.56
C LYS A 235 -8.06 11.44 -14.69
N ARG A 236 -6.87 11.88 -15.12
CA ARG A 236 -6.74 12.84 -16.24
C ARG A 236 -7.27 12.24 -17.54
N HIS A 237 -6.86 11.02 -17.84
CA HIS A 237 -7.28 10.35 -19.07
C HIS A 237 -8.81 10.15 -19.13
N LEU A 238 -9.43 9.76 -18.02
CA LEU A 238 -10.89 9.63 -17.94
C LEU A 238 -11.61 10.96 -18.10
N ALA A 239 -11.10 12.05 -17.50
CA ALA A 239 -11.72 13.36 -17.64
C ALA A 239 -11.65 13.87 -19.09
N GLU A 240 -10.49 13.73 -19.75
CA GLU A 240 -10.30 14.09 -21.16
C GLU A 240 -11.24 13.28 -22.06
N TRP A 241 -11.24 11.95 -21.90
CA TRP A 241 -12.08 11.07 -22.70
C TRP A 241 -13.59 11.33 -22.48
N LEU A 242 -14.06 11.57 -21.25
CA LEU A 242 -15.47 11.88 -20.98
C LEU A 242 -15.93 13.16 -21.68
N GLN A 243 -15.05 14.17 -21.78
CA GLN A 243 -15.33 15.42 -22.49
C GLN A 243 -15.31 15.23 -24.01
N GLU A 244 -14.37 14.46 -24.53
CA GLU A 244 -14.32 14.12 -25.96
C GLU A 244 -15.53 13.32 -26.41
N ASP A 245 -15.91 12.29 -25.64
CA ASP A 245 -17.09 11.48 -25.90
C ASP A 245 -18.39 12.32 -25.87
N ALA A 246 -18.53 13.23 -24.90
CA ALA A 246 -19.69 14.13 -24.85
C ALA A 246 -19.80 15.02 -26.10
N LYS A 247 -18.67 15.58 -26.57
CA LYS A 247 -18.61 16.36 -27.81
C LYS A 247 -18.95 15.52 -29.04
N LEU A 248 -18.42 14.29 -29.12
CA LEU A 248 -18.71 13.38 -30.22
C LEU A 248 -20.19 12.99 -30.27
N GLN A 249 -20.83 12.75 -29.11
CA GLN A 249 -22.27 12.50 -29.08
C GLN A 249 -23.08 13.74 -29.47
N GLU A 250 -22.69 14.93 -29.01
CA GLU A 250 -23.34 16.19 -29.42
C GLU A 250 -23.27 16.41 -30.93
N GLN A 251 -22.12 16.13 -31.55
CA GLN A 251 -21.94 16.17 -33.01
C GLN A 251 -22.81 15.12 -33.73
N ARG A 252 -22.88 13.89 -33.21
CA ARG A 252 -23.74 12.84 -33.80
C ARG A 252 -25.22 13.22 -33.74
N VAL A 253 -25.65 13.78 -32.61
CA VAL A 253 -27.02 14.31 -32.44
C VAL A 253 -27.30 15.40 -33.43
N GLN A 254 -26.37 16.35 -33.60
CA GLN A 254 -26.51 17.42 -34.57
C GLN A 254 -26.70 16.85 -35.98
N VAL A 255 -25.85 15.91 -36.40
CA VAL A 255 -25.98 15.24 -37.70
C VAL A 255 -27.34 14.55 -37.86
N TRP A 256 -27.86 13.90 -36.81
CA TRP A 256 -29.18 13.28 -36.85
C TRP A 256 -30.31 14.29 -36.96
N PHE A 257 -30.23 15.43 -36.26
CA PHE A 257 -31.23 16.50 -36.38
C PHE A 257 -31.16 17.19 -37.75
N ASP A 258 -29.96 17.40 -38.30
CA ASP A 258 -29.77 17.93 -39.67
C ASP A 258 -30.37 16.98 -40.73
N GLN A 259 -30.19 15.66 -40.55
CA GLN A 259 -30.79 14.64 -41.41
C GLN A 259 -32.32 14.62 -41.33
N LEU A 260 -32.88 14.75 -40.12
CA LEU A 260 -34.31 14.86 -39.91
C LEU A 260 -34.85 16.12 -40.59
N GLU A 261 -34.20 17.26 -40.38
CA GLU A 261 -34.58 18.54 -40.99
C GLU A 261 -34.60 18.43 -42.52
N GLY A 262 -33.52 17.94 -43.13
CA GLY A 262 -33.45 17.77 -44.58
C GLY A 262 -34.43 16.73 -45.13
N ARG A 263 -34.87 15.75 -44.33
CA ARG A 263 -35.92 14.80 -44.71
C ARG A 263 -37.31 15.45 -44.65
N LEU A 264 -37.60 16.19 -43.58
CA LEU A 264 -38.87 16.90 -43.41
C LEU A 264 -39.03 18.00 -44.47
N GLN A 265 -37.96 18.74 -44.77
CA GLN A 265 -37.96 19.75 -45.83
C GLN A 265 -38.29 19.12 -47.19
N ARG A 266 -37.67 18.00 -47.55
CA ARG A 266 -37.97 17.27 -48.81
C ARG A 266 -39.43 16.80 -48.88
N ILE A 267 -39.99 16.29 -47.77
CA ILE A 267 -41.40 15.86 -47.71
C ILE A 267 -42.32 17.07 -47.92
N LEU A 268 -42.02 18.21 -47.28
CA LEU A 268 -42.79 19.45 -47.45
C LEU A 268 -42.69 20.00 -48.87
N GLU A 269 -41.49 20.07 -49.46
CA GLU A 269 -41.27 20.52 -50.83
C GLU A 269 -42.03 19.65 -51.85
N HIS A 270 -41.96 18.32 -51.70
CA HIS A 270 -42.63 17.38 -52.59
C HIS A 270 -44.16 17.53 -52.55
N ASN A 271 -44.74 17.63 -51.35
CA ASN A 271 -46.19 17.71 -51.16
C ASN A 271 -46.77 19.09 -51.49
N LEU A 272 -45.99 20.18 -51.35
CA LEU A 272 -46.44 21.55 -51.63
C LEU A 272 -46.23 21.96 -53.11
N ALA A 273 -45.35 21.27 -53.84
CA ALA A 273 -45.18 21.44 -55.29
C ALA A 273 -46.31 20.79 -56.12
N GLY A 274 -47.09 19.87 -55.51
CA GLY A 274 -48.21 19.18 -56.15
C GLY A 274 -49.43 20.08 -56.43
N SER A 275 -50.28 19.66 -57.38
CA SER A 275 -51.52 20.36 -57.74
C SER A 275 -52.63 20.26 -56.68
N SER A 276 -52.59 19.25 -55.80
CA SER A 276 -53.46 19.12 -54.62
C SER A 276 -52.67 18.60 -53.41
N ILE A 277 -52.89 19.22 -52.25
CA ILE A 277 -52.26 18.81 -50.98
C ILE A 277 -53.14 17.73 -50.35
N ASN A 278 -52.63 16.50 -50.26
CA ASN A 278 -53.29 15.45 -49.50
C ASN A 278 -52.80 15.47 -48.04
N ALA A 279 -53.53 16.16 -47.16
CA ALA A 279 -53.14 16.35 -45.76
C ALA A 279 -52.95 15.03 -44.99
N SER A 280 -53.69 13.96 -45.32
CA SER A 280 -53.53 12.66 -44.66
C SER A 280 -52.26 11.92 -45.10
N SER A 281 -51.86 12.06 -46.37
CA SER A 281 -50.58 11.52 -46.87
C SER A 281 -49.41 12.25 -46.24
N LEU A 282 -49.43 13.59 -46.25
CA LEU A 282 -48.39 14.44 -45.68
C LEU A 282 -48.17 14.14 -44.18
N THR A 283 -49.26 14.07 -43.40
CA THR A 283 -49.16 13.76 -41.96
C THR A 283 -48.63 12.35 -41.71
N THR A 284 -48.95 11.38 -42.57
CA THR A 284 -48.43 10.00 -42.47
C THR A 284 -46.94 9.95 -42.79
N GLU A 285 -46.50 10.60 -43.87
CA GLU A 285 -45.09 10.68 -44.27
C GLU A 285 -44.22 11.38 -43.23
N LEU A 286 -44.70 12.51 -42.67
CA LEU A 286 -44.00 13.23 -41.60
C LEU A 286 -43.87 12.38 -40.33
N ARG A 287 -44.95 11.68 -39.91
CA ARG A 287 -44.90 10.77 -38.75
C ARG A 287 -43.93 9.61 -38.99
N GLN A 288 -43.93 9.05 -40.19
CA GLN A 288 -43.01 7.96 -40.52
C GLN A 288 -41.56 8.44 -40.52
N ALA A 289 -41.28 9.63 -41.06
CA ALA A 289 -39.93 10.21 -41.03
C ALA A 289 -39.41 10.42 -39.61
N VAL A 290 -40.25 10.90 -38.70
CA VAL A 290 -39.90 11.07 -37.28
C VAL A 290 -39.68 9.72 -36.60
N ARG A 291 -40.55 8.71 -36.84
CA ARG A 291 -40.38 7.36 -36.25
C ARG A 291 -39.12 6.65 -36.74
N ASP A 292 -38.83 6.75 -38.03
CA ASP A 292 -37.62 6.17 -38.60
C ASP A 292 -36.37 6.82 -38.00
N TRP A 293 -36.39 8.15 -37.85
CA TRP A 293 -35.32 8.89 -37.19
C TRP A 293 -35.17 8.46 -35.73
N GLU A 294 -36.29 8.34 -35.01
CA GLU A 294 -36.31 7.91 -33.60
C GLU A 294 -35.67 6.53 -33.45
N GLN A 295 -36.02 5.57 -34.30
CA GLN A 295 -35.42 4.23 -34.29
C GLN A 295 -33.92 4.25 -34.61
N GLN A 296 -33.49 5.09 -35.55
CA GLN A 296 -32.09 5.22 -35.93
C GLN A 296 -31.24 5.91 -34.85
N ALA A 297 -31.79 6.93 -34.19
CA ALA A 297 -31.10 7.70 -33.14
C ALA A 297 -31.13 7.00 -31.78
N LEU A 298 -32.22 6.30 -31.43
CA LEU A 298 -32.39 5.62 -30.12
C LEU A 298 -31.40 4.47 -29.91
N ILE A 299 -31.10 3.69 -30.94
CA ILE A 299 -30.29 2.47 -30.80
C ILE A 299 -28.86 2.80 -30.31
N PRO A 300 -28.10 3.71 -30.97
CA PRO A 300 -26.80 4.12 -30.47
C PRO A 300 -26.87 4.77 -29.08
N PHE A 301 -27.92 5.56 -28.81
CA PHE A 301 -28.09 6.22 -27.52
C PHE A 301 -28.33 5.27 -26.36
N ARG A 302 -29.11 4.20 -26.57
CA ARG A 302 -29.33 3.16 -25.56
C ARG A 302 -28.08 2.35 -25.27
N GLN A 303 -27.18 2.23 -26.25
CA GLN A 303 -25.92 1.48 -26.10
C GLN A 303 -24.79 2.33 -25.52
N TRP A 304 -24.90 3.67 -25.61
CA TRP A 304 -23.86 4.61 -25.18
C TRP A 304 -23.42 4.41 -23.72
N PRO A 305 -24.31 4.27 -22.71
CA PRO A 305 -23.89 4.05 -21.32
C PRO A 305 -23.07 2.77 -21.11
N SER A 306 -23.45 1.68 -21.78
CA SER A 306 -22.74 0.39 -21.68
C SER A 306 -21.36 0.45 -22.36
N GLN A 307 -21.26 1.12 -23.52
CA GLN A 307 -19.97 1.36 -24.20
C GLN A 307 -19.05 2.23 -23.34
N ARG A 308 -19.61 3.24 -22.67
CA ARG A 308 -18.90 4.13 -21.75
C ARG A 308 -18.36 3.39 -20.53
N GLN A 309 -19.16 2.50 -19.96
CA GLN A 309 -18.74 1.64 -18.85
C GLN A 309 -17.56 0.74 -19.26
N GLU A 310 -17.62 0.10 -20.44
CA GLU A 310 -16.56 -0.79 -20.93
C GLU A 310 -15.24 -0.03 -21.19
N GLN A 311 -15.31 1.13 -21.83
CA GLN A 311 -14.12 1.97 -22.09
C GLN A 311 -13.52 2.55 -20.80
N THR A 312 -14.34 2.87 -19.81
CA THR A 312 -13.86 3.26 -18.48
C THR A 312 -13.11 2.11 -17.81
N LEU A 313 -13.64 0.89 -17.89
CA LEU A 313 -12.94 -0.29 -17.34
C LEU A 313 -11.62 -0.54 -18.05
N GLN A 314 -11.56 -0.36 -19.36
CA GLN A 314 -10.30 -0.47 -20.11
C GLN A 314 -9.26 0.56 -19.68
N SER A 315 -9.67 1.81 -19.45
CA SER A 315 -8.79 2.88 -18.95
C SER A 315 -8.26 2.61 -17.53
N LEU A 316 -8.98 1.77 -16.76
CA LEU A 316 -8.62 1.38 -15.41
C LEU A 316 -7.84 0.05 -15.33
N LYS A 317 -7.65 -0.69 -16.43
CA LYS A 317 -6.96 -2.00 -16.45
C LYS A 317 -5.48 -1.95 -16.04
N GLY A 318 -4.83 -0.79 -16.16
CA GLY A 318 -3.42 -0.60 -15.79
C GLY A 318 -3.18 -0.36 -14.29
N ILE A 319 -4.23 -0.25 -13.48
CA ILE A 319 -4.13 -0.02 -12.04
C ILE A 319 -4.14 -1.35 -11.29
N ASP A 320 -3.22 -1.52 -10.35
CA ASP A 320 -3.20 -2.68 -9.47
C ASP A 320 -4.27 -2.59 -8.37
N TRP A 321 -5.51 -2.90 -8.74
CA TRP A 321 -6.66 -2.87 -7.85
C TRP A 321 -6.57 -3.86 -6.70
N ARG A 322 -5.84 -4.97 -6.89
CA ARG A 322 -5.61 -5.95 -5.85
C ARG A 322 -4.76 -5.33 -4.75
N ARG A 323 -3.67 -4.66 -5.13
CA ARG A 323 -2.82 -3.96 -4.18
C ARG A 323 -3.54 -2.83 -3.48
N ILE A 324 -4.34 -2.03 -4.20
CA ILE A 324 -5.17 -0.98 -3.59
C ILE A 324 -6.17 -1.56 -2.57
N HIS A 325 -6.78 -2.71 -2.86
CA HIS A 325 -7.71 -3.36 -1.95
C HIS A 325 -7.02 -3.90 -0.70
N GLU A 326 -5.85 -4.53 -0.86
CA GLU A 326 -4.99 -4.94 0.27
C GLU A 326 -4.60 -3.75 1.14
N LEU A 327 -4.37 -2.59 0.53
CA LEU A 327 -3.99 -1.38 1.24
C LEU A 327 -5.18 -0.72 1.97
N VAL A 328 -6.36 -0.64 1.37
CA VAL A 328 -7.45 0.21 1.88
C VAL A 328 -8.59 -0.60 2.55
N GLY A 329 -8.62 -1.93 2.39
CA GLY A 329 -9.40 -2.89 3.21
C GLY A 329 -10.93 -2.84 3.14
N GLU A 330 -11.55 -1.79 2.59
CA GLU A 330 -12.99 -1.56 2.79
C GLU A 330 -13.89 -1.98 1.60
N VAL A 331 -13.50 -1.71 0.34
CA VAL A 331 -14.36 -1.98 -0.84
C VAL A 331 -13.53 -2.27 -2.09
N PHE A 332 -14.05 -3.10 -3.01
CA PHE A 332 -13.49 -3.25 -4.35
C PHE A 332 -13.88 -2.03 -5.22
N TYR A 333 -12.98 -1.05 -5.29
CA TYR A 333 -13.20 0.24 -5.97
C TYR A 333 -13.64 0.17 -7.45
N PRO A 334 -13.23 -0.83 -8.27
CA PRO A 334 -13.76 -0.98 -9.63
C PRO A 334 -15.29 -1.08 -9.69
N ASP A 335 -15.91 -1.76 -8.73
CA ASP A 335 -17.36 -1.94 -8.70
C ASP A 335 -18.10 -0.64 -8.31
N GLN A 336 -17.49 0.18 -7.43
CA GLN A 336 -18.02 1.49 -7.09
C GLN A 336 -17.95 2.46 -8.27
N LEU A 337 -16.85 2.45 -9.02
CA LEU A 337 -16.70 3.27 -10.22
C LEU A 337 -17.73 2.86 -11.29
N ILE A 338 -18.01 1.56 -11.44
CA ILE A 338 -19.08 1.06 -12.32
C ILE A 338 -20.47 1.52 -11.84
N ALA A 339 -20.72 1.50 -10.53
CA ALA A 339 -22.02 1.87 -9.97
C ALA A 339 -22.41 3.32 -10.27
N ILE A 340 -21.44 4.22 -10.44
CA ILE A 340 -21.68 5.62 -10.82
C ILE A 340 -22.35 5.71 -12.21
N PHE A 341 -21.87 4.93 -13.19
CA PHE A 341 -22.49 4.92 -14.52
C PHE A 341 -23.92 4.43 -14.48
N LYS A 342 -24.23 3.43 -13.65
CA LYS A 342 -25.60 2.91 -13.47
C LYS A 342 -26.50 3.94 -12.77
N ARG A 343 -25.99 4.67 -11.78
CA ARG A 343 -26.74 5.68 -11.02
C ARG A 343 -27.09 6.91 -11.84
N GLU A 344 -26.19 7.35 -12.72
CA GLU A 344 -26.38 8.59 -13.48
C GLU A 344 -27.09 8.37 -14.83
N ASN A 345 -27.20 7.12 -15.31
CA ASN A 345 -27.89 6.74 -16.56
C ASN A 345 -29.43 6.98 -16.64
N PRO A 346 -30.24 6.94 -15.55
CA PRO A 346 -31.71 6.97 -15.71
C PRO A 346 -32.22 8.25 -16.39
N LEU A 347 -31.51 9.37 -16.28
CA LEU A 347 -31.93 10.65 -16.86
C LEU A 347 -31.98 10.68 -18.39
N ILE A 348 -31.13 9.91 -19.07
CA ILE A 348 -31.15 9.84 -20.54
C ILE A 348 -32.23 8.88 -21.01
N VAL A 349 -32.41 7.76 -20.30
CA VAL A 349 -33.42 6.75 -20.60
C VAL A 349 -34.83 7.31 -20.36
N ASP A 350 -35.04 8.06 -19.28
CA ASP A 350 -36.31 8.72 -18.97
C ASP A 350 -36.65 9.84 -19.98
N TYR A 351 -35.66 10.57 -20.50
CA TYR A 351 -35.87 11.56 -21.57
C TYR A 351 -36.19 10.91 -22.93
N LEU A 352 -35.73 9.67 -23.15
CA LEU A 352 -35.93 8.89 -24.38
C LEU A 352 -37.18 7.99 -24.33
N HIS A 353 -37.72 7.69 -23.15
CA HIS A 353 -39.04 7.08 -23.00
C HIS A 353 -40.12 8.12 -23.29
N LEU A 354 -40.42 8.27 -24.59
CA LEU A 354 -41.61 8.96 -25.09
C LEU A 354 -42.92 8.18 -24.75
N ASP A 355 -42.92 7.29 -23.75
CA ASP A 355 -44.09 6.51 -23.33
C ASP A 355 -45.18 7.39 -22.67
N HIS A 356 -44.85 8.63 -22.30
CA HIS A 356 -45.81 9.61 -21.81
C HIS A 356 -46.53 10.38 -22.91
N LEU A 357 -46.19 10.16 -24.18
CA LEU A 357 -46.66 10.99 -25.28
C LEU A 357 -47.93 10.58 -26.01
N PRO A 358 -48.36 9.30 -26.03
CA PRO A 358 -49.65 8.97 -26.60
C PRO A 358 -50.75 8.77 -25.54
N GLN A 359 -50.41 8.50 -24.28
CA GLN A 359 -51.40 7.96 -23.33
C GLN A 359 -52.14 8.99 -22.49
N GLN A 360 -51.71 10.25 -22.42
CA GLN A 360 -52.38 11.25 -21.57
C GLN A 360 -53.41 12.15 -22.29
N HIS A 361 -53.56 12.08 -23.62
CA HIS A 361 -54.57 12.88 -24.34
C HIS A 361 -55.20 12.16 -25.55
N PRO A 362 -56.41 11.58 -25.41
CA PRO A 362 -57.17 10.99 -26.52
C PRO A 362 -57.92 12.04 -27.38
N ILE A 363 -57.41 13.26 -27.56
CA ILE A 363 -58.20 14.35 -28.17
C ILE A 363 -58.00 14.48 -29.70
N LEU A 364 -57.10 13.69 -30.31
CA LEU A 364 -56.76 13.83 -31.74
C LEU A 364 -57.54 12.92 -32.71
N LEU A 365 -58.65 12.30 -32.30
CA LEU A 365 -59.50 11.57 -33.25
C LEU A 365 -60.82 12.26 -33.64
N ASP A 366 -61.37 13.17 -32.83
CA ASP A 366 -62.70 13.76 -33.11
C ASP A 366 -62.69 15.21 -33.59
N SER A 367 -61.54 15.89 -33.60
CA SER A 367 -61.45 17.32 -33.93
C SER A 367 -61.37 17.63 -35.44
N MET A 368 -61.49 16.63 -36.31
CA MET A 368 -61.57 16.83 -37.77
C MET A 368 -63.00 17.02 -38.32
N LEU A 369 -64.05 16.93 -37.48
CA LEU A 369 -65.45 16.94 -37.96
C LEU A 369 -66.24 18.24 -37.71
N LEU A 370 -65.63 19.32 -37.23
CA LEU A 370 -66.34 20.61 -37.11
C LEU A 370 -65.56 21.72 -37.82
N ALA A 371 -65.84 21.82 -39.12
CA ALA A 371 -65.49 22.97 -39.93
C ALA A 371 -66.39 24.16 -39.56
N GLU A 372 -65.72 25.27 -39.25
CA GLU A 372 -66.18 26.66 -39.09
C GLU A 372 -67.12 26.98 -37.91
N PRO A 373 -66.92 28.11 -37.17
CA PRO A 373 -65.99 29.22 -37.41
C PRO A 373 -65.00 29.39 -36.24
N LEU A 374 -63.73 29.73 -36.48
CA LEU A 374 -62.94 30.45 -35.46
C LEU A 374 -61.75 31.19 -36.11
N LEU A 375 -62.11 32.34 -36.67
CA LEU A 375 -61.27 33.50 -36.99
C LEU A 375 -60.65 34.18 -35.75
N LEU A 376 -60.51 33.48 -34.62
CA LEU A 376 -60.02 33.98 -33.34
C LEU A 376 -59.17 32.91 -32.66
N GLY A 377 -57.96 32.68 -33.16
CA GLY A 377 -57.12 31.66 -32.53
C GLY A 377 -55.67 31.50 -32.98
N LEU A 378 -55.12 32.40 -33.81
CA LEU A 378 -53.66 32.46 -33.96
C LEU A 378 -52.96 32.91 -32.65
N GLY A 379 -53.71 33.48 -31.70
CA GLY A 379 -53.26 33.74 -30.33
C GLY A 379 -53.46 32.58 -29.34
N THR A 380 -54.33 31.60 -29.65
CA THR A 380 -54.59 30.45 -28.75
C THR A 380 -53.68 29.26 -29.01
N ALA A 381 -53.22 29.04 -30.25
CA ALA A 381 -52.21 28.01 -30.54
C ALA A 381 -50.83 28.31 -29.90
N MET A 382 -50.47 29.59 -29.77
CA MET A 382 -49.25 30.01 -29.04
C MET A 382 -49.40 29.91 -27.52
N THR A 383 -50.59 30.16 -26.96
CA THR A 383 -50.81 30.01 -25.51
C THR A 383 -50.99 28.55 -25.11
N THR A 384 -51.58 27.68 -25.94
CA THR A 384 -51.53 26.23 -25.69
C THR A 384 -50.13 25.68 -25.88
N ALA A 385 -49.30 26.15 -26.82
CA ALA A 385 -47.89 25.72 -26.92
C ALA A 385 -47.05 26.10 -25.68
N ILE A 386 -47.33 27.26 -25.06
CA ILE A 386 -46.65 27.70 -23.85
C ILE A 386 -47.19 26.95 -22.61
N VAL A 387 -48.50 26.71 -22.50
CA VAL A 387 -49.10 25.96 -21.38
C VAL A 387 -48.88 24.44 -21.48
N THR A 388 -48.75 23.87 -22.69
CA THR A 388 -48.43 22.43 -22.88
C THR A 388 -46.95 22.11 -22.81
N SER A 389 -46.06 23.11 -22.79
CA SER A 389 -44.65 22.91 -22.44
C SER A 389 -44.44 22.47 -20.97
N LEU A 390 -45.45 22.68 -20.12
CA LEU A 390 -45.54 22.12 -18.76
C LEU A 390 -46.17 20.72 -18.72
N ALA A 391 -46.70 20.21 -19.83
CA ALA A 391 -47.44 18.94 -19.92
C ALA A 391 -46.77 17.91 -20.87
N GLY A 392 -45.49 18.07 -21.19
CA GLY A 392 -44.69 17.01 -21.84
C GLY A 392 -44.97 16.73 -23.32
N VAL A 393 -45.61 17.64 -24.06
CA VAL A 393 -45.81 17.50 -25.51
C VAL A 393 -44.57 17.95 -26.30
N PRO A 394 -44.04 17.19 -27.28
CA PRO A 394 -42.92 17.60 -28.11
C PRO A 394 -43.41 18.72 -29.03
N PRO A 395 -42.77 19.90 -28.99
CA PRO A 395 -43.12 21.07 -29.81
C PRO A 395 -43.23 20.77 -31.30
N LEU A 396 -42.46 19.78 -31.76
CA LEU A 396 -42.38 19.37 -33.16
C LEU A 396 -43.68 18.72 -33.65
N ALA A 397 -44.38 17.95 -32.81
CA ALA A 397 -45.67 17.35 -33.18
C ALA A 397 -46.80 18.40 -33.25
N VAL A 398 -46.79 19.37 -32.32
CA VAL A 398 -47.76 20.49 -32.29
C VAL A 398 -47.51 21.44 -33.47
N ALA A 399 -46.24 21.73 -33.76
CA ALA A 399 -45.86 22.53 -34.92
C ALA A 399 -46.32 21.85 -36.22
N LEU A 400 -45.98 20.58 -36.44
CA LEU A 400 -46.37 19.86 -37.66
C LEU A 400 -47.90 19.71 -37.81
N ALA A 401 -48.64 19.52 -36.71
CA ALA A 401 -50.10 19.47 -36.72
C ALA A 401 -50.73 20.83 -37.06
N GLY A 402 -50.21 21.94 -36.51
CA GLY A 402 -50.64 23.29 -36.85
C GLY A 402 -50.35 23.68 -38.30
N LEU A 403 -49.25 23.17 -38.85
CA LEU A 403 -48.84 23.40 -40.25
C LEU A 403 -49.72 22.63 -41.25
N ALA A 404 -50.13 21.40 -40.92
CA ALA A 404 -51.05 20.61 -41.74
C ALA A 404 -52.47 21.21 -41.78
N ALA A 405 -52.95 21.78 -40.67
CA ALA A 405 -54.26 22.43 -40.59
C ALA A 405 -54.32 23.77 -41.37
N GLY A 406 -53.21 24.53 -41.41
CA GLY A 406 -53.13 25.78 -42.16
C GLY A 406 -53.06 25.61 -43.69
N ALA A 407 -52.54 24.48 -44.17
CA ALA A 407 -52.29 24.25 -45.61
C ALA A 407 -53.55 23.88 -46.41
N GLY A 408 -54.67 23.61 -45.74
CA GLY A 408 -55.91 23.15 -46.37
C GLY A 408 -56.81 24.23 -46.99
N MET A 409 -56.50 25.53 -46.85
CA MET A 409 -57.43 26.59 -47.27
C MET A 409 -56.83 27.59 -48.28
N SER A 410 -57.55 27.72 -49.41
CA SER A 410 -57.40 28.69 -50.52
C SER A 410 -56.60 28.26 -51.76
N VAL A 411 -57.24 27.42 -52.58
CA VAL A 411 -56.89 27.25 -53.99
C VAL A 411 -57.62 28.36 -54.77
N TYR A 412 -56.90 29.41 -55.21
CA TYR A 412 -57.03 29.99 -56.58
C TYR A 412 -56.19 31.25 -56.89
N ARG A 413 -55.28 31.75 -56.00
CA ARG A 413 -54.37 32.87 -56.35
C ARG A 413 -52.89 32.71 -55.95
N ASP A 414 -52.47 31.50 -55.61
CA ASP A 414 -51.58 31.36 -54.46
C ASP A 414 -50.18 30.80 -54.72
N GLN A 415 -49.51 31.13 -55.84
CA GLN A 415 -48.09 30.75 -55.97
C GLN A 415 -47.19 31.57 -55.02
N GLN A 416 -47.45 32.88 -54.91
CA GLN A 416 -46.69 33.78 -54.03
C GLN A 416 -46.99 33.53 -52.55
N ARG A 417 -48.25 33.24 -52.19
CA ARG A 417 -48.60 32.86 -50.81
C ARG A 417 -48.12 31.46 -50.45
N ARG A 418 -48.14 30.47 -51.35
CA ARG A 418 -47.52 29.15 -51.11
C ARG A 418 -46.03 29.27 -50.85
N SER A 419 -45.33 30.15 -51.58
CA SER A 419 -43.90 30.41 -51.34
C SER A 419 -43.66 31.07 -49.98
N GLN A 420 -44.47 32.08 -49.60
CA GLN A 420 -44.38 32.71 -48.27
C GLN A 420 -44.74 31.74 -47.13
N MET A 421 -45.78 30.92 -47.33
CA MET A 421 -46.19 29.90 -46.38
C MET A 421 -45.10 28.84 -46.21
N MET A 422 -44.49 28.39 -47.30
CA MET A 422 -43.37 27.45 -47.26
C MET A 422 -42.16 28.02 -46.49
N GLN A 423 -41.85 29.30 -46.69
CA GLN A 423 -40.79 29.98 -45.94
C GLN A 423 -41.11 30.06 -44.44
N ASP A 424 -42.34 30.41 -44.05
CA ASP A 424 -42.75 30.49 -42.64
C ASP A 424 -42.81 29.10 -41.98
N VAL A 425 -43.31 28.10 -42.69
CA VAL A 425 -43.35 26.69 -42.26
C VAL A 425 -41.93 26.16 -42.02
N THR A 426 -41.03 26.38 -42.98
CA THR A 426 -39.65 25.91 -42.91
C THR A 426 -38.89 26.62 -41.79
N ALA A 427 -39.08 27.93 -41.61
CA ALA A 427 -38.46 28.69 -40.52
C ALA A 427 -38.92 28.20 -39.14
N LYS A 428 -40.23 27.95 -38.95
CA LYS A 428 -40.78 27.43 -37.69
C LYS A 428 -40.33 26.00 -37.41
N MET A 429 -40.26 25.15 -38.45
CA MET A 429 -39.74 23.79 -38.34
C MET A 429 -38.27 23.79 -37.92
N HIS A 430 -37.43 24.60 -38.58
CA HIS A 430 -36.02 24.76 -38.23
C HIS A 430 -35.87 25.22 -36.77
N GLN A 431 -36.63 26.23 -36.35
CA GLN A 431 -36.60 26.71 -34.96
C GLN A 431 -36.99 25.61 -33.94
N ALA A 432 -38.05 24.85 -34.21
CA ALA A 432 -38.49 23.76 -33.33
C ALA A 432 -37.44 22.64 -33.23
N ILE A 433 -36.79 22.30 -34.35
CA ILE A 433 -35.69 21.32 -34.40
C ILE A 433 -34.49 21.82 -33.59
N GLN A 434 -34.10 23.08 -33.76
CA GLN A 434 -32.99 23.69 -33.04
C GLN A 434 -33.25 23.77 -31.52
N ASP A 435 -34.48 24.04 -31.10
CA ASP A 435 -34.83 24.08 -29.68
C ASP A 435 -34.81 22.69 -29.04
N GLU A 436 -35.25 21.64 -29.75
CA GLU A 436 -35.12 20.25 -29.28
C GLU A 436 -33.66 19.78 -29.27
N TYR A 437 -32.87 20.13 -30.28
CA TYR A 437 -31.42 19.90 -30.31
C TYR A 437 -30.74 20.50 -29.07
N ARG A 438 -31.04 21.77 -28.73
CA ARG A 438 -30.48 22.44 -27.54
C ARG A 438 -30.85 21.74 -26.23
N LYS A 439 -32.09 21.26 -26.09
CA LYS A 439 -32.50 20.50 -24.91
C LYS A 439 -31.72 19.19 -24.82
N PHE A 440 -31.60 18.48 -25.95
CA PHE A 440 -30.89 17.21 -26.02
C PHE A 440 -29.39 17.36 -25.71
N SER A 441 -28.75 18.39 -26.27
CA SER A 441 -27.36 18.77 -25.98
C SER A 441 -27.16 19.05 -24.49
N ARG A 442 -28.06 19.82 -23.85
CA ARG A 442 -28.00 20.06 -22.39
C ARG A 442 -28.10 18.78 -21.56
N VAL A 443 -28.94 17.82 -21.96
CA VAL A 443 -29.06 16.53 -21.25
C VAL A 443 -27.75 15.74 -21.33
N ILE A 444 -27.14 15.68 -22.52
CA ILE A 444 -25.82 15.02 -22.73
C ILE A 444 -24.74 15.69 -21.88
N GLN A 445 -24.66 17.02 -21.92
CA GLN A 445 -23.67 17.79 -21.16
C GLN A 445 -23.85 17.63 -19.65
N ASN A 446 -25.09 17.69 -19.15
CA ASN A 446 -25.39 17.48 -17.73
C ASN A 446 -25.05 16.07 -17.26
N TYR A 447 -25.36 15.05 -18.06
CA TYR A 447 -24.99 13.66 -17.76
C TYR A 447 -23.47 13.48 -17.71
N ALA A 448 -22.74 14.04 -18.69
CA ALA A 448 -21.29 13.99 -18.73
C ALA A 448 -20.67 14.69 -17.50
N ALA A 449 -21.11 15.90 -17.18
CA ALA A 449 -20.61 16.67 -16.04
C ALA A 449 -20.89 15.97 -14.69
N LYS A 450 -22.08 15.40 -14.51
CA LYS A 450 -22.45 14.71 -13.26
C LYS A 450 -21.70 13.39 -13.08
N THR A 451 -21.47 12.67 -14.17
CA THR A 451 -20.65 11.44 -14.18
C THR A 451 -19.18 11.78 -13.87
N GLU A 452 -18.62 12.81 -14.51
CA GLU A 452 -17.25 13.29 -14.25
C GLU A 452 -17.06 13.71 -12.79
N SER A 453 -17.97 14.51 -12.25
CA SER A 453 -17.90 14.98 -10.85
C SER A 453 -17.92 13.80 -9.86
N SER A 454 -18.81 12.82 -10.07
CA SER A 454 -18.95 11.67 -9.17
C SER A 454 -17.72 10.74 -9.23
N LEU A 455 -17.15 10.54 -10.43
CA LEU A 455 -15.91 9.77 -10.62
C LEU A 455 -14.73 10.49 -9.95
N ARG A 456 -14.62 11.80 -10.15
CA ARG A 456 -13.57 12.62 -9.56
C ARG A 456 -13.60 12.58 -8.03
N GLU A 457 -14.78 12.73 -7.43
CA GLU A 457 -14.96 12.66 -5.98
C GLU A 457 -14.53 11.29 -5.43
N THR A 458 -14.95 10.19 -6.08
CA THR A 458 -14.61 8.83 -5.65
C THR A 458 -13.10 8.54 -5.77
N LEU A 459 -12.47 9.01 -6.85
CA LEU A 459 -11.02 8.89 -7.05
C LEU A 459 -10.23 9.77 -6.06
N ASP A 460 -10.74 10.95 -5.71
CA ASP A 460 -10.11 11.84 -4.72
C ASP A 460 -10.21 11.29 -3.30
N GLN A 461 -11.35 10.66 -2.94
CA GLN A 461 -11.48 9.92 -1.69
C GLN A 461 -10.50 8.74 -1.61
N LEU A 462 -10.33 8.01 -2.71
CA LEU A 462 -9.35 6.92 -2.80
C LEU A 462 -7.90 7.43 -2.67
N ALA A 463 -7.55 8.52 -3.36
CA ALA A 463 -6.24 9.15 -3.27
C ALA A 463 -5.94 9.66 -1.85
N ALA A 464 -6.94 10.22 -1.16
CA ALA A 464 -6.81 10.66 0.23
C ALA A 464 -6.61 9.48 1.18
N LYS A 465 -7.32 8.36 0.97
CA LYS A 465 -7.11 7.13 1.77
C LYS A 465 -5.71 6.55 1.53
N LEU A 466 -5.23 6.50 0.29
CA LEU A 466 -3.86 6.06 -0.04
C LEU A 466 -2.80 7.01 0.54
N SER A 467 -3.04 8.32 0.52
CA SER A 467 -2.13 9.31 1.13
C SER A 467 -2.10 9.19 2.66
N LYS A 468 -3.24 8.89 3.29
CA LYS A 468 -3.33 8.60 4.73
C LYS A 468 -2.53 7.36 5.10
N VAL A 469 -2.63 6.31 4.28
CA VAL A 469 -1.82 5.09 4.35
C VAL A 469 -0.32 5.40 4.26
N ALA A 470 0.10 6.24 3.30
CA ALA A 470 1.50 6.67 3.18
C ALA A 470 1.99 7.48 4.40
N SER A 471 1.11 8.26 5.03
CA SER A 471 1.44 9.10 6.19
C SER A 471 1.40 8.36 7.54
N SER A 472 0.92 7.11 7.58
CA SER A 472 0.85 6.31 8.82
C SER A 472 1.09 4.83 8.51
N PRO A 473 2.34 4.43 8.20
CA PRO A 473 2.69 3.05 7.83
C PRO A 473 2.51 2.03 8.98
N SER A 474 2.49 2.50 10.22
CA SER A 474 2.46 1.68 11.45
C SER A 474 1.22 0.80 11.62
N SER A 475 0.21 0.92 10.75
CA SER A 475 -0.99 0.09 10.80
C SER A 475 -0.92 -1.17 9.94
N TYR A 476 0.17 -1.41 9.20
CA TYR A 476 0.14 -2.41 8.13
C TYR A 476 0.24 -3.86 8.57
N HIS A 477 1.08 -4.24 9.54
CA HIS A 477 1.09 -5.62 10.10
C HIS A 477 1.96 -5.78 11.36
N GLU A 478 2.53 -4.70 11.90
CA GLU A 478 3.66 -4.75 12.85
C GLU A 478 3.27 -4.72 14.33
N CYS A 479 2.02 -4.43 14.68
CA CYS A 479 1.63 -4.30 16.09
C CYS A 479 1.67 -5.64 16.85
N ASN A 480 1.73 -6.79 16.16
CA ASN A 480 1.80 -8.09 16.85
C ASN A 480 3.25 -8.53 17.12
N ASP A 481 4.15 -8.50 16.13
CA ASP A 481 5.47 -9.12 16.28
C ASP A 481 6.41 -8.31 17.19
N TYR A 482 6.46 -6.98 17.05
CA TYR A 482 7.26 -6.11 17.92
C TYR A 482 6.72 -6.10 19.36
N GLN A 483 5.39 -6.02 19.50
CA GLN A 483 4.73 -6.13 20.80
C GLN A 483 4.99 -7.50 21.44
N ARG A 484 4.96 -8.58 20.66
CA ARG A 484 5.24 -9.95 21.12
C ARG A 484 6.68 -10.13 21.58
N VAL A 485 7.66 -9.60 20.84
CA VAL A 485 9.07 -9.58 21.26
C VAL A 485 9.24 -8.81 22.58
N THR A 486 8.58 -7.66 22.69
CA THR A 486 8.61 -6.83 23.92
C THR A 486 7.96 -7.54 25.11
N GLU A 487 6.81 -8.21 24.90
CA GLU A 487 6.15 -9.03 25.93
C GLU A 487 7.04 -10.18 26.41
N LEU A 488 7.70 -10.89 25.49
CA LEU A 488 8.64 -11.97 25.82
C LEU A 488 9.87 -11.46 26.57
N GLN A 489 10.43 -10.31 26.16
CA GLN A 489 11.54 -9.65 26.88
C GLN A 489 11.11 -9.32 28.33
N GLN A 490 9.94 -8.72 28.52
CA GLN A 490 9.43 -8.36 29.84
C GLN A 490 9.19 -9.60 30.72
N MET A 491 8.64 -10.68 30.14
CA MET A 491 8.44 -11.95 30.86
C MET A 491 9.77 -12.56 31.33
N LEU A 492 10.81 -12.55 30.50
CA LEU A 492 12.14 -13.07 30.84
C LEU A 492 12.86 -12.18 31.87
N MET A 493 12.76 -10.85 31.74
CA MET A 493 13.31 -9.92 32.74
C MET A 493 12.71 -10.12 34.13
N ASN A 494 11.39 -10.32 34.20
CA ASN A 494 10.70 -10.62 35.46
C ASN A 494 11.20 -11.94 36.10
N GLN A 495 11.57 -12.94 35.28
CA GLN A 495 12.17 -14.18 35.78
C GLN A 495 13.58 -13.97 36.32
N MET A 496 14.41 -13.16 35.66
CA MET A 496 15.75 -12.85 36.15
C MET A 496 15.73 -12.16 37.51
N GLN A 497 14.77 -11.26 37.76
CA GLN A 497 14.61 -10.58 39.05
C GLN A 497 14.18 -11.52 40.18
N GLY A 498 13.59 -12.67 39.85
CA GLY A 498 13.17 -13.70 40.81
C GLY A 498 14.25 -14.73 41.17
N LEU A 499 15.42 -14.69 40.51
CA LEU A 499 16.52 -15.60 40.82
C LEU A 499 17.30 -15.12 42.05
N PRO A 500 17.68 -16.02 42.97
CA PRO A 500 18.51 -15.64 44.11
C PRO A 500 19.87 -15.13 43.60
N GLN A 501 20.20 -13.88 43.93
CA GLN A 501 21.55 -13.34 43.75
C GLN A 501 22.49 -14.16 44.64
N LYS A 502 23.35 -14.97 44.03
CA LYS A 502 24.37 -15.76 44.74
C LYS A 502 25.67 -14.99 44.83
#